data_AF-A0A1F9TUB4-F1
#
_entry.id   AF-A0A1F9TUB4-F1
#
_cell.length_a   1.000
_cell.length_b   1.000
_cell.length_c   1.000
_cell.angle_alpha   90.00
_cell.angle_beta   90.00
_cell.angle_gamma   90.00
#
_symmetry.space_group_name_H-M   'P 1'
#
loop_
_entity.id
_entity.type
_entity.pdbx_description
1 polymer ?
#
loop_
_entity_poly.entity_id
_entity_poly.type
_entity_poly.pdbx_seq_one_letter_code
_entity_poly.pdbx_strand_id
1 'polypeptide(L)'
;MVANVWLVIIPSQKKMMAITKAGGTPQPELAQVAARCSKHNTYMSVPLIFTMISNHFPAATFGRDYNWLILGGLVLLGWAGAKVIRDHL
;
A
#
# COMPACT_ATOMS: atom_id res chain seq x y z
N MET A 1 3.36 -3.46 5.47
CA MET A 1 3.14 -2.00 5.58
C MET A 1 4.18 -1.31 6.47
N VAL A 2 4.41 -1.76 7.71
CA VAL A 2 5.31 -1.06 8.66
C VAL A 2 6.77 -0.95 8.18
N ALA A 3 7.31 -2.01 7.57
CA ALA A 3 8.68 -2.02 7.06
C ALA A 3 8.91 -0.96 5.96
N ASN A 4 7.96 -0.83 5.03
CA ASN A 4 7.99 0.21 3.99
C ASN A 4 8.05 1.62 4.61
N VAL A 5 7.30 1.86 5.69
CA VAL A 5 7.27 3.16 6.36
C VAL A 5 8.60 3.44 7.06
N TRP A 6 9.06 2.50 7.90
CA TRP A 6 10.21 2.68 8.76
C TRP A 6 11.54 2.69 8.00
N LEU A 7 11.67 1.82 6.98
CA LEU A 7 12.94 1.61 6.28
C LEU A 7 13.07 2.44 5.00
N VAL A 8 11.95 2.88 4.39
CA VAL A 8 11.97 3.55 3.08
C VAL A 8 11.36 4.95 3.12
N ILE A 9 10.10 5.08 3.55
CA ILE A 9 9.37 6.36 3.47
C ILE A 9 9.97 7.40 4.43
N ILE A 10 10.09 7.07 5.73
CA ILE A 10 10.61 8.02 6.73
C ILE A 10 12.07 8.44 6.42
N PRO A 11 13.01 7.52 6.10
CA PRO A 11 14.37 7.92 5.77
C PRO A 11 14.45 8.79 4.51
N SER A 12 13.66 8.48 3.47
CA SER A 12 13.63 9.28 2.23
C SER A 12 13.07 10.68 2.50
N GLN A 13 12.00 10.78 3.29
CA GLN A 13 11.42 12.06 3.70
C GLN A 13 12.39 12.90 4.54
N LYS A 14 13.11 12.30 5.50
CA LYS A 14 14.13 12.98 6.30
C LYS A 14 15.24 13.58 5.42
N LYS A 15 15.73 12.84 4.44
CA LYS A 15 16.74 13.31 3.48
C LYS A 15 16.23 14.49 2.64
N MET A 16 15.03 14.37 2.09
CA MET A 16 14.42 15.46 1.29
C MET A 16 14.24 16.73 2.13
N MET A 17 13.72 16.59 3.36
CA MET A 17 13.56 17.73 4.28
C MET A 17 14.89 18.40 4.63
N ALA A 18 15.97 17.63 4.84
CA ALA A 18 17.29 18.19 5.13
C ALA A 18 17.82 19.02 3.95
N ILE A 19 17.67 18.53 2.72
CA ILE A 19 18.09 19.23 1.49
C ILE A 19 17.29 20.53 1.30
N THR A 20 15.96 20.46 1.44
CA THR A 20 15.10 21.66 1.32
C THR A 20 15.43 22.70 2.38
N LYS A 21 15.68 22.29 3.63
CA LYS A 21 16.10 23.21 4.70
C LYS A 21 17.43 23.91 4.41
N ALA A 22 18.33 23.26 3.68
CA ALA A 22 19.58 23.84 3.22
C ALA A 22 19.43 24.71 1.95
N GLY A 23 18.21 24.95 1.46
CA GLY A 23 17.95 25.72 0.25
C GLY A 23 18.18 24.96 -1.06
N GLY A 24 18.45 23.65 -0.99
CA GLY A 24 18.65 22.80 -2.17
C GLY A 24 17.36 22.19 -2.71
N THR A 25 17.42 21.69 -3.95
CA THR A 25 16.32 20.94 -4.57
C THR A 25 16.44 19.44 -4.25
N PRO A 26 15.42 18.80 -3.64
CA PRO A 26 15.44 17.38 -3.35
C PRO A 26 15.56 16.53 -4.61
N GLN A 27 16.31 15.42 -4.51
CA GLN A 27 16.44 14.47 -5.60
C GLN A 27 15.08 13.79 -5.90
N PRO A 28 14.61 13.78 -7.16
CA PRO A 28 13.31 13.22 -7.51
C PRO A 28 13.21 11.72 -7.24
N GLU A 29 14.33 10.99 -7.27
CA GLU A 29 14.37 9.55 -7.02
C GLU A 29 13.87 9.18 -5.61
N LEU A 30 14.22 9.99 -4.58
CA LEU A 30 13.78 9.76 -3.20
C LEU A 30 12.26 9.85 -3.08
N ALA A 31 11.65 10.81 -3.78
CA ALA A 31 10.20 10.97 -3.82
C ALA A 31 9.54 9.80 -4.55
N GLN A 32 10.11 9.35 -5.68
CA GLN A 32 9.56 8.24 -6.45
C GLN A 32 9.55 6.91 -5.68
N VAL A 33 10.64 6.60 -4.97
CA VAL A 33 10.76 5.37 -4.17
C VAL A 33 9.76 5.40 -3.01
N ALA A 34 9.71 6.50 -2.26
CA ALA A 34 8.75 6.65 -1.16
C ALA A 34 7.28 6.56 -1.65
N ALA A 35 6.97 7.19 -2.79
CA ALA A 35 5.65 7.15 -3.40
C ALA A 35 5.25 5.75 -3.88
N ARG A 36 6.20 4.95 -4.39
CA ARG A 36 5.93 3.55 -4.78
C ARG A 36 5.54 2.70 -3.58
N CYS A 37 6.27 2.81 -2.47
CA CYS A 37 5.97 2.11 -1.23
C CYS A 37 4.63 2.55 -0.62
N SER A 38 4.33 3.85 -0.66
CA SER A 38 3.04 4.39 -0.20
C SER A 38 1.88 3.83 -1.04
N LYS A 39 2.00 3.83 -2.38
CA LYS A 39 1.01 3.23 -3.29
C LYS A 39 0.79 1.75 -3.01
N HIS A 40 1.87 0.98 -2.86
CA HIS A 40 1.77 -0.44 -2.51
C HIS A 40 1.02 -0.64 -1.18
N ASN A 41 1.34 0.16 -0.16
CA ASN A 41 0.65 0.13 1.12
C ASN A 41 -0.86 0.42 0.95
N THR A 42 -1.23 1.44 0.18
CA THR A 42 -2.65 1.75 -0.10
C THR A 42 -3.38 0.59 -0.77
N TYR A 43 -2.77 -0.08 -1.75
CA TYR A 43 -3.40 -1.24 -2.39
C TYR A 43 -3.58 -2.43 -1.45
N MET A 44 -2.71 -2.59 -0.46
CA MET A 44 -2.80 -3.66 0.53
C MET A 44 -3.85 -3.40 1.63
N SER A 45 -4.39 -2.18 1.75
CA SER A 45 -5.38 -1.86 2.79
C SER A 45 -6.68 -2.66 2.65
N VAL A 46 -7.20 -2.85 1.44
CA VAL A 46 -8.44 -3.61 1.21
C VAL A 46 -8.27 -5.09 1.58
N PRO A 47 -7.25 -5.81 1.06
CA PRO A 47 -6.96 -7.18 1.51
C PRO A 47 -6.73 -7.28 3.01
N LEU A 48 -5.98 -6.34 3.60
CA LEU A 48 -5.68 -6.35 5.02
C LEU A 48 -6.95 -6.21 5.87
N ILE A 49 -7.77 -5.19 5.63
CA ILE A 49 -9.02 -4.99 6.38
C ILE A 49 -9.94 -6.21 6.20
N PHE A 50 -10.03 -6.75 4.98
CA PHE A 50 -10.80 -7.96 4.71
C PHE A 50 -10.32 -9.12 5.59
N THR A 51 -9.01 -9.39 5.66
CA THR A 51 -8.47 -10.44 6.53
C THR A 51 -8.72 -10.18 8.02
N MET A 52 -8.68 -8.92 8.47
CA MET A 52 -8.93 -8.57 9.88
C MET A 52 -10.39 -8.83 10.29
N ILE A 53 -11.33 -8.44 9.44
CA ILE A 53 -12.77 -8.69 9.61
C ILE A 53 -13.06 -10.19 9.57
N SER A 54 -12.40 -10.90 8.67
CA SER A 54 -12.61 -12.32 8.47
C SER A 54 -12.27 -13.19 9.67
N ASN A 55 -11.22 -12.80 10.42
CA ASN A 55 -10.90 -13.43 11.70
C ASN A 55 -11.99 -13.23 12.76
N HIS A 56 -12.81 -12.17 12.65
CA HIS A 56 -13.93 -11.90 13.55
C HIS A 56 -15.24 -12.57 13.11
N PHE A 57 -15.37 -12.96 11.83
CA PHE A 57 -16.55 -13.63 11.28
C PHE A 57 -16.18 -14.93 10.53
N PRO A 58 -15.64 -15.94 11.23
CA PRO A 58 -15.10 -17.16 10.60
C PRO A 58 -16.14 -17.92 9.75
N ALA A 59 -17.43 -17.87 10.13
CA ALA A 59 -18.52 -18.52 9.40
C ALA A 59 -18.92 -17.81 8.08
N ALA A 60 -18.64 -16.52 7.93
CA ALA A 60 -19.11 -15.71 6.80
C ALA A 60 -18.09 -15.58 5.66
N THR A 61 -16.81 -15.87 5.91
CA THR A 61 -15.73 -15.57 4.95
C THR A 61 -14.67 -16.68 4.82
N PHE A 62 -14.32 -17.43 5.89
CA PHE A 62 -13.16 -18.36 5.89
C PHE A 62 -13.47 -19.82 6.26
N GLY A 63 -14.74 -20.23 6.26
CA GLY A 63 -15.14 -21.63 6.50
C GLY A 63 -15.14 -22.56 5.28
N ARG A 64 -14.62 -22.14 4.11
CA ARG A 64 -14.72 -22.88 2.84
C ARG A 64 -13.34 -23.11 2.19
N ASP A 65 -13.22 -24.15 1.38
CA ASP A 65 -11.95 -24.61 0.77
C ASP A 65 -11.20 -23.57 -0.09
N TYR A 66 -11.86 -22.46 -0.48
CA TYR A 66 -11.36 -21.50 -1.47
C TYR A 66 -10.89 -20.14 -0.92
N ASN A 67 -10.70 -20.01 0.39
CA ASN A 67 -10.40 -18.72 1.05
C ASN A 67 -9.21 -17.95 0.46
N TRP A 68 -8.13 -18.66 0.16
CA TRP A 68 -6.90 -18.07 -0.41
C TRP A 68 -7.11 -17.57 -1.84
N LEU A 69 -7.98 -18.22 -2.62
CA LEU A 69 -8.35 -17.80 -3.96
C LEU A 69 -9.23 -16.54 -3.92
N ILE A 70 -10.16 -16.45 -2.96
CA ILE A 70 -10.98 -15.25 -2.75
C ILE A 70 -10.10 -14.06 -2.35
N LEU A 71 -9.15 -14.28 -1.42
CA LEU A 71 -8.20 -13.24 -1.02
C LEU A 71 -7.35 -12.77 -2.21
N GLY A 72 -6.80 -13.70 -2.99
CA GLY A 72 -6.06 -13.37 -4.22
C GLY A 72 -6.91 -12.59 -5.22
N GLY A 73 -8.16 -12.99 -5.42
CA GLY A 73 -9.13 -12.28 -6.27
C GLY A 73 -9.41 -10.86 -5.79
N LEU A 74 -9.61 -10.65 -4.49
CA LEU A 74 -9.80 -9.33 -3.89
C LEU A 74 -8.58 -8.42 -4.04
N VAL A 75 -7.37 -8.96 -3.88
CA VAL A 75 -6.12 -8.23 -4.14
C VAL A 75 -6.06 -7.77 -5.61
N LEU A 76 -6.35 -8.66 -6.55
CA LEU A 76 -6.30 -8.36 -7.98
C LEU A 76 -7.39 -7.36 -8.40
N LEU A 77 -8.62 -7.52 -7.92
CA LEU A 77 -9.74 -6.60 -8.18
C LEU A 77 -9.48 -5.22 -7.58
N GLY A 78 -8.97 -5.15 -6.35
CA GLY A 78 -8.60 -3.88 -5.71
C GLY A 78 -7.49 -3.16 -6.47
N TRP A 79 -6.46 -3.89 -6.91
CA TRP A 79 -5.38 -3.33 -7.75
C TRP A 79 -5.90 -2.84 -9.11
N ALA A 80 -6.75 -3.62 -9.78
CA ALA A 80 -7.35 -3.26 -11.05
C ALA A 80 -8.26 -2.04 -10.92
N GLY A 81 -9.17 -2.02 -9.94
CA GLY A 81 -10.08 -0.88 -9.70
C GLY A 81 -9.31 0.41 -9.41
N ALA A 82 -8.27 0.35 -8.58
CA ALA A 82 -7.48 1.53 -8.27
C ALA A 82 -6.49 1.93 -9.38
N LYS A 83 -6.24 1.05 -10.37
CA LYS A 83 -5.62 1.43 -11.64
C LYS A 83 -6.62 2.18 -12.53
N VAL A 84 -7.82 1.63 -12.73
CA VAL A 84 -8.90 2.23 -13.53
C VAL A 84 -9.25 3.63 -13.04
N ILE A 85 -9.47 3.81 -11.73
CA ILE A 85 -9.82 5.11 -11.13
C ILE A 85 -8.77 6.19 -11.44
N ARG A 86 -7.49 5.82 -11.49
CA ARG A 86 -6.38 6.74 -11.71
C ARG A 86 -6.10 7.03 -13.19
N ASP A 87 -6.47 6.11 -14.07
CA ASP A 87 -6.31 6.29 -15.51
C ASP A 87 -7.50 7.09 -16.10
N HIS A 88 -8.60 7.24 -15.35
CA HIS A 88 -9.85 7.89 -15.79
C HIS A 88 -10.29 9.11 -14.95
N LEU A 89 -9.51 9.53 -13.94
CA LEU A 89 -9.65 10.80 -13.20
C LEU A 89 -8.36 11.61 -13.31
#